data_AF-A0A7W4PB78-F1
#
_entry.id   AF-A0A7W4PB78-F1
#
_cell.length_a   1.000
_cell.length_b   1.000
_cell.length_c   1.000
_cell.angle_alpha   90.00
_cell.angle_beta   90.00
_cell.angle_gamma   90.00
#
_symmetry.space_group_name_H-M   'P 1'
#
loop_
_entity.id
_entity.type
_entity.pdbx_description
1 polymer ?
#
loop_
_entity_poly.entity_id
_entity_poly.type
_entity_poly.pdbx_seq_one_letter_code
_entity_poly.pdbx_strand_id
1 'polypeptide(L)'
;MGASVTIRLALRDWDYLTPLLLGEVRSERFDVQITRVGTLLPSVEGQHAFDGAELSFSGYVRRRARGNRGEYGVPYFLMRGFRHRCILVRQDATLGRIADLAGRRIGVTGWPDSGNSWTRALLRREGVDLEQVSWYAGRLTDAHPVVDRLSGFGRPGWLEAAPDERSLMSLLADGFLDAVFTPFLPAGFYDSGSAFRHLLPDYRTHELTYYREVGYVPGMHLLVLSPDIVSRHPDLPAELCCLLARAKALWLAKRFKYADTTPWVLDDFATIARNLRPEWDDGGVEINRTMIADFLAELHVQNILAEPMDVSDIFP
;
A
#
# COMPACT_ATOMS: atom_id res chain seq x y z
N MET A 1 31.99 -18.06 17.68
CA MET A 1 30.86 -17.56 16.87
C MET A 1 31.25 -16.15 16.44
N GLY A 2 31.44 -15.92 15.14
CA GLY A 2 31.82 -14.60 14.61
C GLY A 2 30.73 -13.57 14.93
N ALA A 3 31.10 -12.29 15.05
CA ALA A 3 30.14 -11.22 15.29
C ALA A 3 29.09 -11.20 14.16
N SER A 4 27.80 -11.34 14.50
CA SER A 4 26.71 -11.21 13.54
C SER A 4 26.68 -9.79 13.00
N VAL A 5 26.54 -9.64 11.68
CA VAL A 5 26.43 -8.31 11.06
C VAL A 5 25.08 -7.69 11.44
N THR A 6 25.11 -6.49 12.02
CA THR A 6 23.89 -5.75 12.36
C THR A 6 23.27 -5.12 11.10
N ILE A 7 21.96 -5.34 10.92
CA ILE A 7 21.15 -4.79 9.82
C ILE A 7 20.05 -3.93 10.41
N ARG A 8 20.07 -2.62 10.16
CA ARG A 8 19.13 -1.65 10.73
C ARG A 8 18.03 -1.32 9.74
N LEU A 9 16.78 -1.64 10.08
CA LEU A 9 15.62 -1.42 9.21
C LEU A 9 14.67 -0.37 9.80
N ALA A 10 14.20 0.57 8.98
CA ALA A 10 13.13 1.50 9.33
C ALA A 10 11.79 1.06 8.72
N LEU A 11 10.89 0.50 9.53
CA LEU A 11 9.61 -0.07 9.07
C LEU A 11 8.43 0.56 9.80
N ARG A 12 7.25 0.59 9.21
CA ARG A 12 6.04 0.97 9.97
C ARG A 12 5.74 -0.04 11.06
N ASP A 13 4.90 0.38 12.01
CA ASP A 13 4.46 -0.43 13.14
C ASP A 13 3.47 -1.54 12.74
N TRP A 14 3.92 -2.48 11.90
CA TRP A 14 3.17 -3.68 11.56
C TRP A 14 3.27 -4.69 12.69
N ASP A 15 2.13 -5.13 13.21
CA ASP A 15 2.05 -6.06 14.33
C ASP A 15 2.67 -7.43 14.03
N TYR A 16 2.67 -7.86 12.76
CA TYR A 16 3.34 -9.09 12.33
C TYR A 16 4.87 -9.07 12.46
N LEU A 17 5.48 -7.91 12.75
CA LEU A 17 6.90 -7.80 13.07
C LEU A 17 7.21 -8.14 14.53
N THR A 18 6.19 -8.27 15.40
CA THR A 18 6.37 -8.55 16.83
C THR A 18 7.26 -9.78 17.11
N PRO A 19 7.14 -10.92 16.38
CA PRO A 19 8.06 -12.04 16.59
C PRO A 19 9.54 -11.74 16.33
N LEU A 20 9.86 -10.82 15.40
CA LEU A 20 11.24 -10.35 15.18
C LEU A 20 11.67 -9.42 16.32
N LEU A 21 10.81 -8.47 16.69
CA LEU A 21 11.07 -7.48 17.74
C LEU A 21 11.30 -8.13 19.12
N LEU A 22 10.59 -9.21 19.43
CA LEU A 22 10.78 -9.99 20.66
C LEU A 22 11.87 -11.06 20.52
N GLY A 23 12.40 -11.26 19.31
CA GLY A 23 13.44 -12.22 19.02
C GLY A 23 13.02 -13.68 19.09
N GLU A 24 11.73 -13.97 18.87
CA GLU A 24 11.22 -15.33 18.68
C GLU A 24 11.59 -15.87 17.28
N VAL A 25 11.71 -14.98 16.31
CA VAL A 25 12.28 -15.25 14.99
C VAL A 25 13.58 -14.45 14.88
N ARG A 26 14.68 -15.13 14.53
CA ARG A 26 16.00 -14.54 14.37
C ARG A 26 16.74 -15.19 13.20
N SER A 27 17.72 -14.47 12.67
CA SER A 27 18.73 -15.03 11.79
C SER A 27 19.93 -15.49 12.62
N GLU A 28 20.56 -16.58 12.19
CA GLU A 28 21.85 -17.01 12.73
C GLU A 28 23.02 -16.21 12.13
N ARG A 29 22.77 -15.47 11.03
CA ARG A 29 23.77 -14.74 10.25
C ARG A 29 23.76 -13.24 10.54
N PHE A 30 22.58 -12.65 10.73
CA PHE A 30 22.39 -11.22 10.88
C PHE A 30 21.67 -10.85 12.16
N ASP A 31 22.13 -9.79 12.81
CA ASP A 31 21.40 -9.13 13.90
C ASP A 31 20.46 -8.07 13.30
N VAL A 32 19.20 -8.43 13.07
CA VAL A 32 18.21 -7.54 12.45
C VAL A 32 17.55 -6.65 13.50
N GLN A 33 17.84 -5.35 13.44
CA GLN A 33 17.29 -4.34 14.34
C GLN A 33 16.23 -3.51 13.61
N ILE A 34 15.01 -3.50 14.13
CA ILE A 34 13.89 -2.79 13.52
C ILE A 34 13.56 -1.54 14.34
N THR A 35 13.65 -0.38 13.69
CA THR A 35 13.12 0.90 14.21
C THR A 35 11.74 1.13 13.61
N ARG A 36 10.73 1.24 14.48
CA ARG A 36 9.36 1.54 14.06
C ARG A 36 9.20 3.03 13.76
N VAL A 37 8.62 3.35 12.60
CA VAL A 37 8.35 4.73 12.15
C VAL A 37 6.85 4.97 11.95
N GLY A 38 6.38 6.16 12.31
CA GLY A 38 4.96 6.55 12.14
C GLY A 38 4.59 6.87 10.68
N THR A 39 5.57 7.26 9.86
CA THR A 39 5.41 7.56 8.44
C THR A 39 6.55 6.94 7.64
N LEU A 40 6.31 6.66 6.36
CA LEU A 40 7.37 6.13 5.49
C LEU A 40 8.51 7.15 5.37
N LEU A 41 9.74 6.64 5.25
CA LEU A 41 10.85 7.47 4.81
C LEU A 41 10.64 7.84 3.33
N PRO A 42 11.15 9.00 2.88
CA PRO A 42 11.10 9.36 1.46
C PRO A 42 12.03 8.49 0.59
N SER A 43 13.16 8.07 1.17
CA SER A 43 14.22 7.26 0.55
C SER A 43 15.07 6.62 1.65
N VAL A 44 15.73 5.50 1.35
CA VAL A 44 16.83 4.98 2.20
C VAL A 44 18.17 5.67 1.88
N GLU A 45 18.32 6.21 0.67
CA GLU A 45 19.49 6.96 0.26
C GLU A 45 19.68 8.21 1.15
N GLY A 46 20.90 8.41 1.67
CA GLY A 46 21.21 9.49 2.61
C GLY A 46 20.80 9.24 4.06
N GLN A 47 20.15 8.11 4.38
CA GLN A 47 19.74 7.75 5.74
C GLN A 47 20.79 6.87 6.42
N HIS A 48 21.92 7.45 6.86
CA HIS A 48 23.04 6.70 7.45
C HIS A 48 22.69 5.87 8.71
N ALA A 49 21.56 6.17 9.37
CA ALA A 49 21.05 5.41 10.50
C ALA A 49 20.48 4.03 10.11
N PHE A 50 20.15 3.81 8.84
CA PHE A 50 19.44 2.63 8.37
C PHE A 50 20.14 1.97 7.17
N ASP A 51 20.17 0.65 7.15
CA ASP A 51 20.63 -0.16 6.04
C ASP A 51 19.48 -0.52 5.08
N GLY A 52 18.23 -0.37 5.55
CA GLY A 52 17.02 -0.61 4.77
C GLY A 52 15.80 0.12 5.32
N ALA A 53 14.77 0.27 4.49
CA ALA A 53 13.54 0.95 4.86
C ALA A 53 12.32 0.38 4.14
N GLU A 54 11.14 0.57 4.73
CA GLU A 54 9.86 0.40 4.05
C GLU A 54 9.58 1.63 3.18
N LEU A 55 9.28 1.42 1.89
CA LEU A 55 8.93 2.50 0.95
C LEU A 55 7.66 2.18 0.18
N SER A 56 7.02 3.24 -0.34
CA SER A 56 5.91 3.13 -1.29
C SER A 56 6.39 2.45 -2.58
N PHE A 57 5.65 1.45 -3.06
CA PHE A 57 5.98 0.74 -4.29
C PHE A 57 5.99 1.67 -5.52
N SER A 58 4.99 2.52 -5.69
CA SER A 58 5.01 3.55 -6.74
C SER A 58 6.19 4.51 -6.58
N GLY A 59 6.53 4.90 -5.34
CA GLY A 59 7.70 5.73 -5.06
C GLY A 59 9.01 5.09 -5.52
N TYR A 60 9.20 3.81 -5.20
CA TYR A 60 10.35 3.01 -5.64
C TYR A 60 10.43 2.91 -7.17
N VAL A 61 9.35 2.50 -7.82
CA VAL A 61 9.29 2.38 -9.29
C VAL A 61 9.61 3.71 -9.97
N ARG A 62 9.00 4.81 -9.52
CA ARG A 62 9.25 6.15 -10.08
C ARG A 62 10.71 6.59 -9.94
N ARG A 63 11.37 6.24 -8.82
CA ARG A 63 12.81 6.52 -8.67
C ARG A 63 13.65 5.66 -9.60
N ARG A 64 13.34 4.36 -9.73
CA ARG A 64 14.00 3.47 -10.69
C ARG A 64 13.88 3.96 -12.14
N ALA A 65 12.68 4.42 -12.53
CA ALA A 65 12.39 5.01 -13.84
C ALA A 65 13.25 6.25 -14.12
N ARG A 66 13.57 7.04 -13.09
CA ARG A 66 14.44 8.22 -13.17
C ARG A 66 15.94 7.88 -13.11
N GLY A 67 16.30 6.61 -13.25
CA GLY A 67 17.70 6.16 -13.21
C GLY A 67 18.28 6.04 -11.80
N ASN A 68 17.51 6.25 -10.73
CA ASN A 68 18.04 6.08 -9.37
C ASN A 68 18.43 4.60 -9.15
N ARG A 69 19.63 4.41 -8.58
CA ARG A 69 20.20 3.10 -8.21
C ARG A 69 20.61 3.06 -6.74
N GLY A 70 20.26 4.08 -5.95
CA GLY A 70 20.57 4.20 -4.52
C GLY A 70 19.70 3.32 -3.61
N GLU A 71 18.83 2.49 -4.19
CA GLU A 71 17.93 1.58 -3.48
C GLU A 71 17.90 0.23 -4.21
N TYR A 72 18.03 -0.85 -3.45
CA TYR A 72 17.82 -2.23 -3.89
C TYR A 72 16.44 -2.70 -3.40
N GLY A 73 15.50 -2.90 -4.32
CA GLY A 73 14.17 -3.42 -3.98
C GLY A 73 14.23 -4.89 -3.58
N VAL A 74 13.80 -5.20 -2.37
CA VAL A 74 13.56 -6.59 -1.96
C VAL A 74 12.12 -6.93 -2.38
N PRO A 75 11.88 -8.03 -3.11
CA PRO A 75 10.55 -8.38 -3.61
C PRO A 75 9.64 -8.95 -2.50
N TYR A 76 9.60 -8.29 -1.34
CA TYR A 76 8.74 -8.58 -0.21
C TYR A 76 7.85 -7.36 0.07
N PHE A 77 6.55 -7.53 -0.13
CA PHE A 77 5.58 -6.45 0.04
C PHE A 77 5.07 -6.43 1.47
N LEU A 78 5.59 -5.48 2.26
CA LEU A 78 5.28 -5.29 3.68
C LEU A 78 3.81 -4.91 3.92
N MET A 79 3.23 -4.16 2.99
CA MET A 79 1.83 -3.79 3.00
C MET A 79 1.14 -4.35 1.76
N ARG A 80 0.09 -5.15 1.96
CA ARG A 80 -0.81 -5.64 0.92
C ARG A 80 -2.26 -5.33 1.27
N GLY A 81 -3.11 -5.21 0.27
CA GLY A 81 -4.54 -5.15 0.49
C GLY A 81 -5.32 -4.67 -0.73
N PHE A 82 -6.56 -5.13 -0.84
CA PHE A 82 -7.46 -4.68 -1.91
C PHE A 82 -7.89 -3.22 -1.73
N ARG A 83 -8.39 -2.60 -2.80
CA ARG A 83 -8.79 -1.17 -2.83
C ARG A 83 -10.29 -0.90 -2.94
N HIS A 84 -11.13 -1.93 -3.08
CA HIS A 84 -12.59 -1.80 -3.14
C HIS A 84 -13.17 -1.08 -1.92
N ARG A 85 -12.70 -1.42 -0.71
CA ARG A 85 -13.08 -0.74 0.55
C ARG A 85 -12.46 0.65 0.77
N CYS A 86 -11.66 1.14 -0.16
CA CYS A 86 -10.94 2.41 0.01
C CYS A 86 -11.69 3.59 -0.61
N ILE A 87 -12.89 3.37 -1.15
CA ILE A 87 -13.71 4.40 -1.79
C ILE A 87 -14.82 4.79 -0.82
N LEU A 88 -14.71 6.00 -0.26
CA LEU A 88 -15.66 6.52 0.70
C LEU A 88 -16.59 7.52 0.01
N VAL A 89 -17.87 7.48 0.37
CA VAL A 89 -18.91 8.43 -0.06
C VAL A 89 -19.69 8.91 1.15
N ARG A 90 -20.52 9.94 1.00
CA ARG A 90 -21.45 10.34 2.05
C ARG A 90 -22.48 9.24 2.31
N GLN A 91 -22.97 9.16 3.54
CA GLN A 91 -24.01 8.22 3.95
C GLN A 91 -25.28 8.37 3.10
N ASP A 92 -25.64 9.61 2.75
CA ASP A 92 -26.82 9.97 1.95
C ASP A 92 -26.59 9.91 0.42
N ALA A 93 -25.39 9.54 -0.03
CA ALA A 93 -25.08 9.48 -1.45
C ALA A 93 -25.88 8.37 -2.15
N THR A 94 -26.36 8.64 -3.36
CA THR A 94 -27.05 7.65 -4.21
C THR A 94 -26.09 6.73 -4.98
N LEU A 95 -24.78 6.95 -4.87
CA LEU A 95 -23.74 6.16 -5.54
C LEU A 95 -23.61 4.76 -4.91
N GLY A 96 -23.57 3.71 -5.72
CA GLY A 96 -23.49 2.33 -5.22
C GLY A 96 -22.55 1.40 -5.99
N ARG A 97 -22.00 1.86 -7.12
CA ARG A 97 -21.09 1.10 -7.97
C ARG A 97 -19.88 1.96 -8.35
N ILE A 98 -18.75 1.31 -8.64
CA ILE A 98 -17.54 2.01 -9.11
C ILE A 98 -17.83 2.77 -10.41
N ALA A 99 -18.61 2.21 -11.33
CA ALA A 99 -19.01 2.87 -12.57
C ALA A 99 -19.77 4.20 -12.36
N ASP A 100 -20.42 4.40 -11.20
CA ASP A 100 -21.14 5.66 -10.91
C ASP A 100 -20.19 6.84 -10.67
N LEU A 101 -18.88 6.57 -10.56
CA LEU A 101 -17.83 7.56 -10.35
C LEU A 101 -17.38 8.28 -11.64
N ALA A 102 -17.87 7.87 -12.81
CA ALA A 102 -17.63 8.60 -14.04
C ALA A 102 -18.14 10.05 -13.93
N GLY A 103 -17.32 11.03 -14.33
CA GLY A 103 -17.69 12.45 -14.28
C GLY A 103 -17.72 13.08 -12.88
N ARG A 104 -17.28 12.37 -11.82
CA ARG A 104 -17.40 12.84 -10.43
C ARG A 104 -16.18 13.63 -9.96
N ARG A 105 -16.35 14.34 -8.84
CA ARG A 105 -15.28 15.01 -8.09
C ARG A 105 -14.74 14.07 -7.02
N ILE A 106 -13.48 13.67 -7.12
CA ILE A 106 -12.89 12.64 -6.26
C ILE A 106 -11.65 13.16 -5.54
N GLY A 107 -11.63 13.01 -4.22
CA GLY A 107 -10.48 13.29 -3.39
C GLY A 107 -9.48 12.13 -3.34
N VAL A 108 -8.18 12.42 -3.39
CA VAL A 108 -7.11 11.42 -3.21
C VAL A 108 -6.08 11.93 -2.19
N THR A 109 -5.61 11.04 -1.33
CA THR A 109 -4.61 11.37 -0.29
C THR A 109 -3.19 11.54 -0.82
N GLY A 110 -2.96 11.26 -2.10
CA GLY A 110 -1.70 11.41 -2.81
C GLY A 110 -1.85 10.87 -4.22
N TRP A 111 -1.54 11.68 -5.24
CA TRP A 111 -1.77 11.26 -6.62
C TRP A 111 -1.00 9.99 -7.00
N PRO A 112 0.34 9.93 -6.84
CA PRO A 112 1.11 8.75 -7.23
C PRO A 112 1.19 7.68 -6.13
N ASP A 113 0.40 7.75 -5.06
CA ASP A 113 0.48 6.75 -3.99
C ASP A 113 0.02 5.38 -4.50
N SER A 114 0.76 4.31 -4.16
CA SER A 114 0.44 2.95 -4.63
C SER A 114 -1.02 2.58 -4.38
N GLY A 115 -1.56 2.98 -3.22
CA GLY A 115 -2.95 2.75 -2.88
C GLY A 115 -3.92 3.41 -3.84
N ASN A 116 -3.73 4.70 -4.14
CA ASN A 116 -4.61 5.44 -5.03
C ASN A 116 -4.43 5.02 -6.49
N SER A 117 -3.23 4.62 -6.92
CA SER A 117 -3.00 4.01 -8.24
C SER A 117 -3.80 2.72 -8.41
N TRP A 118 -3.79 1.83 -7.41
CA TRP A 118 -4.62 0.63 -7.44
C TRP A 118 -6.12 0.93 -7.35
N THR A 119 -6.55 1.94 -6.58
CA THR A 119 -7.97 2.34 -6.56
C THR A 119 -8.42 2.84 -7.93
N ARG A 120 -7.61 3.66 -8.62
CA ARG A 120 -7.90 4.10 -9.99
C ARG A 120 -7.85 2.98 -11.02
N ALA A 121 -7.01 1.97 -10.82
CA ALA A 121 -7.03 0.76 -11.63
C ALA A 121 -8.40 0.05 -11.55
N LEU A 122 -9.03 0.00 -10.37
CA LEU A 122 -10.39 -0.53 -10.23
C LEU A 122 -11.42 0.29 -11.03
N LEU A 123 -11.31 1.62 -11.02
CA LEU A 123 -12.17 2.48 -11.85
C LEU A 123 -12.03 2.15 -13.33
N ARG A 124 -10.80 2.01 -13.82
CA ARG A 124 -10.53 1.66 -15.22
C ARG A 124 -11.09 0.29 -15.60
N ARG A 125 -10.96 -0.71 -14.71
CA ARG A 125 -11.54 -2.06 -14.93
C ARG A 125 -13.06 -2.03 -15.09
N GLU A 126 -13.71 -1.09 -14.42
CA GLU A 126 -15.15 -0.85 -14.47
C GLU A 126 -15.56 0.11 -15.61
N GLY A 127 -14.63 0.41 -16.52
CA GLY A 127 -14.87 1.25 -17.71
C GLY A 127 -14.89 2.75 -17.45
N VAL A 128 -14.49 3.21 -16.26
CA VAL A 128 -14.43 4.64 -15.95
C VAL A 128 -13.18 5.26 -16.59
N ASP A 129 -13.39 6.25 -17.45
CA ASP A 129 -12.33 7.09 -17.98
C ASP A 129 -11.84 8.10 -16.93
N LEU A 130 -10.57 8.00 -16.55
CA LEU A 130 -9.98 8.85 -15.51
C LEU A 130 -9.84 10.32 -15.95
N GLU A 131 -9.84 10.61 -17.25
CA GLU A 131 -9.82 11.99 -17.78
C GLU A 131 -11.16 12.71 -17.59
N GLN A 132 -12.26 11.96 -17.43
CA GLN A 132 -13.58 12.53 -17.16
C GLN A 132 -13.82 12.82 -15.67
N VAL A 133 -12.95 12.33 -14.78
CA VAL A 133 -13.05 12.56 -13.33
C VAL A 133 -12.28 13.84 -12.97
N SER A 134 -12.86 14.67 -12.11
CA SER A 134 -12.17 15.82 -11.51
C SER A 134 -11.51 15.38 -10.20
N TRP A 135 -10.18 15.47 -10.13
CA TRP A 135 -9.37 14.98 -9.03
C TRP A 135 -8.88 16.10 -8.12
N TYR A 136 -8.95 15.84 -6.81
CA TYR A 136 -8.47 16.76 -5.78
C TYR A 136 -7.51 16.04 -4.84
N ALA A 137 -6.24 16.47 -4.80
CA ALA A 137 -5.23 15.89 -3.93
C ALA A 137 -5.09 16.71 -2.64
N GLY A 138 -5.16 16.06 -1.48
CA GLY A 138 -5.09 16.79 -0.21
C GLY A 138 -4.94 15.91 1.03
N ARG A 139 -4.86 16.58 2.19
CA ARG A 139 -4.85 15.91 3.50
C ARG A 139 -6.19 15.26 3.78
N LEU A 140 -6.20 14.07 4.39
CA LEU A 140 -7.43 13.34 4.66
C LEU A 140 -8.33 14.07 5.66
N THR A 141 -7.76 14.44 6.81
CA THR A 141 -8.43 15.15 7.92
C THR A 141 -7.54 16.31 8.39
N ASP A 142 -8.07 17.18 9.25
CA ASP A 142 -7.32 18.33 9.75
C ASP A 142 -6.14 17.95 10.66
N ALA A 143 -6.17 16.73 11.22
CA ALA A 143 -5.05 16.16 11.98
C ALA A 143 -3.84 15.77 11.11
N HIS A 144 -4.02 15.69 9.79
CA HIS A 144 -2.93 15.40 8.85
C HIS A 144 -2.28 16.71 8.37
N PRO A 145 -0.95 16.72 8.16
CA PRO A 145 -0.25 17.94 7.76
C PRO A 145 -0.61 18.37 6.34
N VAL A 146 -0.58 19.68 6.11
CA VAL A 146 -0.65 20.28 4.77
C VAL A 146 0.70 20.09 4.10
N VAL A 147 0.73 19.27 3.06
CA VAL A 147 1.92 18.98 2.24
C VAL A 147 1.48 18.76 0.79
N ASP A 148 2.39 18.91 -0.16
CA ASP A 148 2.10 18.64 -1.57
C ASP A 148 1.70 17.16 -1.77
N ARG A 149 0.45 16.94 -2.17
CA ARG A 149 -0.11 15.61 -2.52
C ARG A 149 -0.23 15.40 -4.03
N LEU A 150 0.06 16.42 -4.84
CA LEU A 150 0.09 16.35 -6.29
C LEU A 150 1.40 15.72 -6.78
N SER A 151 2.51 15.95 -6.06
CA SER A 151 3.83 15.37 -6.39
C SER A 151 4.31 15.67 -7.82
N GLY A 152 3.98 16.88 -8.31
CA GLY A 152 4.34 17.35 -9.65
C GLY A 152 3.41 16.90 -10.78
N PHE A 153 2.29 16.24 -10.49
CA PHE A 153 1.33 15.77 -11.51
C PHE A 153 0.13 16.70 -11.74
N GLY A 154 0.05 17.82 -11.03
CA GLY A 154 -1.09 18.74 -11.12
C GLY A 154 -1.36 19.23 -12.53
N ARG A 155 -2.64 19.23 -12.92
CA ARG A 155 -3.15 19.75 -14.20
C ARG A 155 -4.40 20.60 -13.91
N PRO A 156 -4.38 21.91 -14.21
CA PRO A 156 -5.54 22.78 -13.97
C PRO A 156 -6.83 22.24 -14.58
N GLY A 157 -7.92 22.27 -13.80
CA GLY A 157 -9.22 21.75 -14.21
C GLY A 157 -9.36 20.21 -14.28
N TRP A 158 -8.31 19.45 -13.97
CA TRP A 158 -8.36 17.98 -13.92
C TRP A 158 -7.82 17.40 -12.61
N LEU A 159 -6.60 17.75 -12.23
CA LEU A 159 -5.97 17.30 -10.99
C LEU A 159 -5.42 18.51 -10.24
N GLU A 160 -6.12 18.89 -9.19
CA GLU A 160 -5.86 20.12 -8.44
C GLU A 160 -5.62 19.80 -6.96
N ALA A 161 -5.00 20.74 -6.24
CA ALA A 161 -4.94 20.64 -4.78
C ALA A 161 -6.35 20.81 -4.21
N ALA A 162 -6.64 20.18 -3.06
CA ALA A 162 -7.87 20.43 -2.33
C ALA A 162 -8.00 21.95 -2.02
N PRO A 163 -9.16 22.57 -2.28
CA PRO A 163 -9.33 24.02 -2.14
C PRO A 163 -9.15 24.48 -0.70
N ASP A 164 -8.58 25.67 -0.54
CA ASP A 164 -8.39 26.36 0.74
C ASP A 164 -7.73 25.51 1.84
N GLU A 165 -6.86 24.57 1.44
CA GLU A 165 -6.19 23.60 2.33
C GLU A 165 -7.16 22.75 3.19
N ARG A 166 -8.43 22.73 2.81
CA ARG A 166 -9.48 21.97 3.49
C ARG A 166 -9.21 20.48 3.40
N SER A 167 -9.56 19.76 4.46
CA SER A 167 -9.43 18.31 4.46
C SER A 167 -10.45 17.65 3.53
N LEU A 168 -10.03 16.55 2.89
CA LEU A 168 -10.86 15.79 1.97
C LEU A 168 -12.17 15.32 2.61
N MET A 169 -12.14 14.92 3.89
CA MET A 169 -13.37 14.51 4.59
C MET A 169 -14.33 15.68 4.85
N SER A 170 -13.83 16.90 5.09
CA SER A 170 -14.69 18.09 5.21
C SER A 170 -15.34 18.43 3.86
N LEU A 171 -14.59 18.33 2.77
CA LEU A 171 -15.09 18.58 1.42
C LEU A 171 -16.09 17.51 0.97
N LEU A 172 -15.89 16.27 1.38
CA LEU A 172 -16.86 15.20 1.18
C LEU A 172 -18.15 15.46 1.97
N ALA A 173 -18.06 15.84 3.24
CA ALA A 173 -19.24 16.13 4.07
C ALA A 173 -20.11 17.24 3.47
N ASP A 174 -19.49 18.33 3.01
CA ASP A 174 -20.17 19.48 2.41
C ASP A 174 -20.71 19.20 0.99
N GLY A 175 -20.37 18.05 0.39
CA GLY A 175 -20.77 17.70 -0.97
C GLY A 175 -19.96 18.39 -2.07
N PHE A 176 -18.79 18.96 -1.74
CA PHE A 176 -17.82 19.41 -2.75
C PHE A 176 -17.13 18.22 -3.43
N LEU A 177 -16.83 17.16 -2.68
CA LEU A 177 -16.39 15.89 -3.25
C LEU A 177 -17.56 14.91 -3.25
N ASP A 178 -17.63 14.08 -4.30
CA ASP A 178 -18.61 13.00 -4.39
C ASP A 178 -18.06 11.70 -3.78
N ALA A 179 -16.73 11.53 -3.81
CA ALA A 179 -16.02 10.41 -3.18
C ALA A 179 -14.62 10.80 -2.70
N VAL A 180 -14.06 10.02 -1.77
CA VAL A 180 -12.67 10.13 -1.31
C VAL A 180 -12.02 8.75 -1.35
N PHE A 181 -10.80 8.69 -1.89
CA PHE A 181 -9.97 7.50 -1.87
C PHE A 181 -9.00 7.56 -0.68
N THR A 182 -9.17 6.64 0.26
CA THR A 182 -8.27 6.50 1.40
C THR A 182 -8.18 5.06 1.89
N PRO A 183 -6.97 4.56 2.18
CA PRO A 183 -6.79 3.24 2.79
C PRO A 183 -6.97 3.24 4.31
N PHE A 184 -6.88 4.41 4.94
CA PHE A 184 -7.02 4.59 6.38
C PHE A 184 -8.30 5.38 6.63
N LEU A 185 -9.23 4.76 7.35
CA LEU A 185 -10.52 5.36 7.64
C LEU A 185 -10.34 6.49 8.67
N PRO A 186 -11.07 7.62 8.52
CA PRO A 186 -11.05 8.66 9.53
C PRO A 186 -11.65 8.16 10.84
N ALA A 187 -11.29 8.83 11.95
CA ALA A 187 -11.90 8.55 13.25
C ALA A 187 -13.43 8.66 13.18
N GLY A 188 -14.12 7.75 13.88
CA GLY A 188 -15.59 7.70 13.93
C GLY A 188 -16.29 7.18 12.67
N PHE A 189 -15.55 6.68 11.67
CA PHE A 189 -16.14 6.18 10.42
C PHE A 189 -17.19 5.06 10.62
N TYR A 190 -17.02 4.21 11.63
CA TYR A 190 -17.94 3.12 11.96
C TYR A 190 -18.95 3.46 13.08
N ASP A 191 -18.96 4.70 13.56
CA ASP A 191 -19.93 5.11 14.57
C ASP A 191 -21.35 5.14 13.98
N SER A 192 -22.36 4.90 14.80
CA SER A 192 -23.78 4.81 14.36
C SER A 192 -24.31 6.07 13.66
N GLY A 193 -23.65 7.20 13.85
CA GLY A 193 -23.98 8.49 13.22
C GLY A 193 -22.96 8.96 12.17
N SER A 194 -22.09 8.07 11.68
CA SER A 194 -21.10 8.43 10.66
C SER A 194 -21.77 9.04 9.43
N ALA A 195 -21.26 10.20 9.00
CA ALA A 195 -21.70 10.85 7.77
C ALA A 195 -21.18 10.17 6.50
N PHE A 196 -20.41 9.08 6.65
CA PHE A 196 -19.69 8.43 5.55
C PHE A 196 -19.90 6.92 5.57
N ARG A 197 -19.82 6.33 4.38
CA ARG A 197 -19.81 4.88 4.18
C ARG A 197 -18.86 4.49 3.06
N HIS A 198 -18.58 3.20 3.00
CA HIS A 198 -17.99 2.59 1.82
C HIS A 198 -18.94 2.75 0.63
N LEU A 199 -18.40 3.05 -0.56
CA LEU A 199 -19.16 3.02 -1.80
C LEU A 199 -19.76 1.62 -2.04
N LEU A 200 -18.97 0.59 -1.77
CA LEU A 200 -19.33 -0.82 -1.87
C LEU A 200 -19.54 -1.39 -0.46
N PRO A 201 -20.79 -1.53 0.03
CA PRO A 201 -21.04 -2.08 1.36
C PRO A 201 -20.55 -3.52 1.51
N ASP A 202 -20.72 -4.34 0.46
CA ASP A 202 -20.17 -5.69 0.38
C ASP A 202 -18.84 -5.72 -0.39
N TYR A 203 -17.88 -4.90 0.05
CA TYR A 203 -16.56 -4.88 -0.57
C TYR A 203 -15.89 -6.27 -0.56
N ARG A 204 -16.20 -7.15 0.41
CA ARG A 204 -15.58 -8.48 0.51
C ARG A 204 -15.88 -9.34 -0.72
N THR A 205 -17.13 -9.37 -1.20
CA THR A 205 -17.48 -10.11 -2.42
C THR A 205 -16.75 -9.55 -3.64
N HIS A 206 -16.67 -8.22 -3.78
CA HIS A 206 -15.91 -7.59 -4.88
C HIS A 206 -14.41 -7.91 -4.82
N GLU A 207 -13.82 -7.89 -3.62
CA GLU A 207 -12.42 -8.22 -3.39
C GLU A 207 -12.10 -9.69 -3.75
N LEU A 208 -13.00 -10.62 -3.41
CA LEU A 208 -12.85 -12.03 -3.78
C LEU A 208 -13.02 -12.27 -5.28
N THR A 209 -13.96 -11.59 -5.93
CA THR A 209 -14.12 -11.64 -7.39
C THR A 209 -12.86 -11.14 -8.08
N TYR A 210 -12.36 -9.97 -7.67
CA TYR A 210 -11.10 -9.42 -8.18
C TYR A 210 -9.94 -10.40 -7.97
N TYR A 211 -9.80 -10.99 -6.78
CA TYR A 211 -8.74 -11.97 -6.53
C TYR A 211 -8.83 -13.20 -7.46
N ARG A 212 -10.03 -13.69 -7.76
CA ARG A 212 -10.21 -14.82 -8.71
C ARG A 212 -9.82 -14.44 -10.14
N GLU A 213 -10.00 -13.18 -10.52
CA GLU A 213 -9.66 -12.68 -11.85
C GLU A 213 -8.16 -12.43 -12.01
N VAL A 214 -7.51 -11.82 -11.02
CA VAL A 214 -6.10 -11.38 -11.14
C VAL A 214 -5.11 -12.33 -10.46
N GLY A 215 -5.58 -13.13 -9.51
CA GLY A 215 -4.76 -14.10 -8.78
C GLY A 215 -3.76 -13.47 -7.82
N TYR A 216 -3.99 -12.26 -7.28
CA TYR A 216 -3.08 -11.67 -6.29
C TYR A 216 -3.80 -10.70 -5.35
N VAL A 217 -3.19 -10.46 -4.18
CA VAL A 217 -3.54 -9.33 -3.32
C VAL A 217 -2.57 -8.18 -3.58
N PRO A 218 -3.06 -6.99 -3.99
CA PRO A 218 -2.22 -5.88 -4.41
C PRO A 218 -1.17 -5.46 -3.35
N GLY A 219 0.08 -5.36 -3.78
CA GLY A 219 1.22 -4.86 -2.99
C GLY A 219 1.30 -3.34 -3.02
N MET A 220 1.63 -2.74 -1.87
CA MET A 220 1.57 -1.29 -1.66
C MET A 220 2.92 -0.72 -1.26
N HIS A 221 3.53 -1.32 -0.25
CA HIS A 221 4.84 -0.95 0.26
C HIS A 221 5.75 -2.18 0.18
N LEU A 222 7.02 -1.94 -0.09
CA LEU A 222 8.05 -2.98 -0.13
C LEU A 222 9.23 -2.60 0.76
N LEU A 223 10.01 -3.60 1.11
CA LEU A 223 11.32 -3.41 1.71
C LEU A 223 12.31 -2.97 0.63
N VAL A 224 13.10 -1.94 0.92
CA VAL A 224 14.31 -1.61 0.14
C VAL A 224 15.54 -1.63 1.04
N LEU A 225 16.69 -1.89 0.44
CA LEU A 225 17.99 -1.88 1.10
C LEU A 225 18.93 -0.88 0.41
N SER A 226 19.93 -0.40 1.13
CA SER A 226 21.07 0.26 0.49
C SER A 226 21.82 -0.71 -0.42
N PRO A 227 22.21 -0.32 -1.65
CA PRO A 227 23.05 -1.15 -2.52
C PRO A 227 24.35 -1.60 -1.86
N ASP A 228 24.95 -0.76 -1.01
CA ASP A 228 26.22 -1.05 -0.35
C ASP A 228 26.13 -2.21 0.65
N ILE A 229 24.99 -2.37 1.33
CA ILE A 229 24.80 -3.51 2.24
C ILE A 229 24.55 -4.79 1.45
N VAL A 230 23.80 -4.72 0.35
CA VAL A 230 23.54 -5.87 -0.52
C VAL A 230 24.81 -6.33 -1.24
N SER A 231 25.66 -5.41 -1.69
CA SER A 231 26.95 -5.76 -2.31
C SER A 231 27.88 -6.50 -1.34
N ARG A 232 27.89 -6.11 -0.06
CA ARG A 232 28.68 -6.79 0.98
C ARG A 232 28.06 -8.10 1.46
N HIS A 233 26.73 -8.22 1.41
CA HIS A 233 25.97 -9.39 1.84
C HIS A 233 24.90 -9.76 0.81
N PRO A 234 25.27 -10.41 -0.31
CA PRO A 234 24.33 -10.71 -1.40
C PRO A 234 23.19 -11.67 -1.01
N ASP A 235 23.36 -12.42 0.07
CA ASP A 235 22.36 -13.32 0.66
C ASP A 235 21.33 -12.61 1.56
N LEU A 236 21.59 -11.36 1.95
CA LEU A 236 20.74 -10.58 2.85
C LEU A 236 19.29 -10.42 2.35
N PRO A 237 19.01 -10.06 1.08
CA PRO A 237 17.63 -9.92 0.61
C PRO A 237 16.81 -11.19 0.78
N ALA A 238 17.38 -12.36 0.43
CA ALA A 238 16.73 -13.65 0.56
C ALA A 238 16.51 -14.03 2.04
N GLU A 239 17.50 -13.76 2.90
CA GLU A 239 17.37 -13.99 4.33
C GLU A 239 16.29 -13.10 4.96
N LEU A 240 16.19 -11.82 4.58
CA LEU A 240 15.15 -10.92 5.06
C LEU A 240 13.75 -11.35 4.60
N CYS A 241 13.59 -11.80 3.35
CA CYS A 241 12.34 -12.42 2.89
C CYS A 241 11.94 -13.61 3.78
N CYS A 242 12.88 -14.52 4.07
CA CYS A 242 12.66 -15.68 4.91
C CYS A 242 12.28 -15.29 6.34
N LEU A 243 13.01 -14.34 6.95
CA LEU A 243 12.72 -13.86 8.30
C LEU A 243 11.35 -13.22 8.41
N LEU A 244 10.99 -12.34 7.47
CA LEU A 244 9.69 -11.66 7.46
C LEU A 244 8.54 -12.66 7.25
N ALA A 245 8.71 -13.63 6.35
CA ALA A 245 7.74 -14.71 6.15
C ALA A 245 7.56 -15.56 7.43
N ARG A 246 8.65 -15.97 8.08
CA ARG A 246 8.61 -16.72 9.36
C ARG A 246 7.94 -15.91 10.48
N ALA A 247 8.24 -14.62 10.57
CA ALA A 247 7.64 -13.73 11.56
C ALA A 247 6.12 -13.64 11.35
N LYS A 248 5.69 -13.42 10.11
CA LYS A 248 4.27 -13.34 9.77
C LYS A 248 3.54 -14.66 10.00
N ALA A 249 4.15 -15.80 9.64
CA ALA A 249 3.59 -17.12 9.91
C ALA A 249 3.38 -17.37 11.41
N LEU A 250 4.39 -17.06 12.24
CA LEU A 250 4.27 -17.20 13.70
C LEU A 250 3.21 -16.25 14.28
N TRP A 251 3.18 -14.99 13.82
CA TRP A 251 2.16 -14.03 14.22
C TRP A 251 0.74 -14.49 13.84
N LEU A 252 0.54 -15.01 12.62
CA LEU A 252 -0.76 -15.47 12.16
C LEU A 252 -1.22 -16.70 12.95
N ALA A 253 -0.32 -17.66 13.20
CA ALA A 253 -0.61 -18.81 14.04
C ALA A 253 -1.02 -18.40 15.47
N LYS A 254 -0.37 -17.39 16.04
CA LYS A 254 -0.77 -16.83 17.35
C LYS A 254 -2.13 -16.15 17.29
N ARG A 255 -2.44 -15.36 16.25
CA ARG A 255 -3.77 -14.73 16.10
C ARG A 255 -4.89 -15.75 15.93
N PHE A 256 -4.63 -16.87 15.25
CA PHE A 256 -5.58 -17.96 15.16
C PHE A 256 -5.79 -18.63 16.53
N LYS A 257 -4.70 -18.89 17.26
CA LYS A 257 -4.74 -19.53 18.59
C LYS A 257 -5.41 -18.64 19.65
N TYR A 258 -5.18 -17.33 19.61
CA TYR A 258 -5.66 -16.35 20.59
C TYR A 258 -6.72 -15.42 19.99
N ALA A 259 -7.59 -15.97 19.13
CA ALA A 259 -8.58 -15.19 18.39
C ALA A 259 -9.66 -14.53 19.28
N ASP A 260 -9.84 -15.01 20.51
CA ASP A 260 -10.84 -14.55 21.47
C ASP A 260 -10.71 -13.07 21.87
N THR A 261 -9.63 -12.39 21.45
CA THR A 261 -9.44 -10.94 21.63
C THR A 261 -10.20 -10.09 20.61
N THR A 262 -10.74 -10.68 19.54
CA THR A 262 -11.41 -9.94 18.47
C THR A 262 -12.62 -10.72 17.94
N PRO A 263 -13.85 -10.28 18.26
CA PRO A 263 -15.06 -10.93 17.74
C PRO A 263 -15.02 -11.09 16.22
N TRP A 264 -15.48 -12.24 15.74
CA TRP A 264 -15.58 -12.60 14.30
C TRP A 264 -14.26 -12.80 13.55
N VAL A 265 -13.10 -12.56 14.14
CA VAL A 265 -11.81 -12.68 13.44
C VAL A 265 -11.52 -14.09 12.89
N LEU A 266 -12.05 -15.14 13.54
CA LEU A 266 -11.93 -16.51 13.04
C LEU A 266 -12.67 -16.71 11.72
N ASP A 267 -13.80 -16.04 11.50
CA ASP A 267 -14.53 -16.10 10.23
C ASP A 267 -13.74 -15.39 9.12
N ASP A 268 -13.08 -14.27 9.44
CA ASP A 268 -12.18 -13.59 8.51
C ASP A 268 -10.98 -14.49 8.13
N PHE A 269 -10.35 -15.16 9.10
CA PHE A 269 -9.26 -16.10 8.81
C PHE A 269 -9.72 -17.31 8.02
N ALA A 270 -10.87 -17.90 8.37
CA ALA A 270 -11.44 -19.01 7.62
C ALA A 270 -11.78 -18.57 6.18
N THR A 271 -12.28 -17.35 5.99
CA THR A 271 -12.55 -16.78 4.68
C THR A 271 -11.27 -16.64 3.86
N ILE A 272 -10.19 -16.11 4.45
CA ILE A 272 -8.88 -16.00 3.79
C ILE A 272 -8.38 -17.39 3.37
N ALA A 273 -8.35 -18.35 4.31
CA ALA A 273 -7.83 -19.70 4.07
C ALA A 273 -8.62 -20.49 3.00
N ARG A 274 -9.94 -20.25 2.88
CA ARG A 274 -10.79 -20.91 1.88
C ARG A 274 -10.67 -20.31 0.48
N ASN A 275 -10.30 -19.03 0.36
CA ASN A 275 -10.40 -18.30 -0.90
C ASN A 275 -9.06 -17.85 -1.48
N LEU A 276 -8.04 -17.64 -0.65
CA LEU A 276 -6.70 -17.24 -1.09
C LEU A 276 -5.77 -18.45 -1.11
N ARG A 277 -4.79 -18.44 -2.02
CA ARG A 277 -3.72 -19.44 -2.04
C ARG A 277 -2.86 -19.27 -0.78
N PRO A 278 -2.25 -20.32 -0.21
CA PRO A 278 -1.36 -20.19 0.95
C PRO A 278 -0.25 -19.16 0.75
N GLU A 279 0.29 -19.06 -0.47
CA GLU A 279 1.42 -18.21 -0.88
C GLU A 279 0.98 -16.80 -1.34
N TRP A 280 -0.21 -16.31 -0.93
CA TRP A 280 -0.77 -15.06 -1.45
C TRP A 280 0.03 -13.82 -1.06
N ASP A 281 0.77 -13.90 0.05
CA ASP A 281 1.59 -12.82 0.60
C ASP A 281 3.09 -13.09 0.57
N ASP A 282 3.53 -14.20 -0.04
CA ASP A 282 4.92 -14.59 -0.11
C ASP A 282 5.80 -13.55 -0.83
N GLY A 283 7.08 -13.54 -0.43
CA GLY A 283 8.12 -12.75 -1.07
C GLY A 283 8.75 -13.48 -2.26
N GLY A 284 9.22 -12.71 -3.23
CA GLY A 284 9.88 -13.22 -4.44
C GLY A 284 9.33 -12.55 -5.69
N VAL A 285 10.20 -12.40 -6.69
CA VAL A 285 9.82 -11.80 -7.98
C VAL A 285 8.81 -12.69 -8.70
N GLU A 286 9.06 -14.00 -8.79
CA GLU A 286 8.24 -14.90 -9.60
C GLU A 286 6.80 -15.03 -9.08
N ILE A 287 6.63 -15.28 -7.78
CA ILE A 287 5.30 -15.40 -7.16
C ILE A 287 4.48 -14.09 -7.24
N ASN A 288 5.15 -12.96 -7.42
CA ASN A 288 4.54 -11.62 -7.54
C ASN A 288 4.59 -11.06 -8.97
N ARG A 289 5.07 -11.82 -9.97
CA ARG A 289 5.38 -11.30 -11.30
C ARG A 289 4.18 -10.62 -11.95
N THR A 290 3.02 -11.28 -11.94
CA THR A 290 1.77 -10.74 -12.50
C THR A 290 1.35 -9.45 -11.80
N MET A 291 1.34 -9.43 -10.47
CA MET A 291 0.99 -8.23 -9.70
C MET A 291 1.94 -7.06 -10.00
N ILE A 292 3.24 -7.35 -10.11
CA ILE A 292 4.25 -6.33 -10.41
C ILE A 292 4.03 -5.79 -11.82
N ALA A 293 3.87 -6.65 -12.82
CA ALA A 293 3.65 -6.27 -14.21
C ALA A 293 2.37 -5.43 -14.37
N ASP A 294 1.27 -5.88 -13.76
CA ASP A 294 0.00 -5.14 -13.77
C ASP A 294 0.15 -3.76 -13.13
N PHE A 295 0.89 -3.65 -12.03
CA PHE A 295 1.12 -2.35 -11.40
C PHE A 295 1.95 -1.42 -12.29
N LEU A 296 3.01 -1.92 -12.92
CA LEU A 296 3.83 -1.13 -13.84
C LEU A 296 3.00 -0.62 -15.03
N ALA A 297 2.15 -1.48 -15.60
CA ALA A 297 1.22 -1.12 -16.65
C ALA A 297 0.24 -0.03 -16.19
N GLU A 298 -0.35 -0.18 -15.01
CA GLU A 298 -1.25 0.83 -14.43
C GLU A 298 -0.55 2.16 -14.16
N LEU A 299 0.69 2.16 -13.66
CA LEU A 299 1.43 3.40 -13.47
C LEU A 299 1.72 4.11 -14.79
N HIS A 300 2.03 3.39 -15.86
CA HIS A 300 2.23 4.00 -17.18
C HIS A 300 0.93 4.55 -17.75
N VAL A 301 -0.13 3.72 -17.77
CA VAL A 301 -1.45 4.07 -18.31
C VAL A 301 -2.12 5.22 -17.56
N GLN A 302 -1.80 5.42 -16.27
CA GLN A 302 -2.25 6.55 -15.47
C GLN A 302 -1.32 7.78 -15.54
N ASN A 303 -0.38 7.81 -16.49
CA ASN A 303 0.60 8.88 -16.71
C ASN A 303 1.49 9.18 -15.47
N ILE A 304 1.72 8.17 -14.61
CA ILE A 304 2.66 8.27 -13.48
C ILE A 304 4.08 7.94 -13.94
N LEU A 305 4.21 7.01 -14.90
CA LEU A 305 5.45 6.72 -15.62
C LEU A 305 5.33 7.23 -17.06
N ALA A 306 6.35 7.95 -17.52
CA ALA A 306 6.41 8.44 -18.89
C ALA A 306 6.57 7.28 -19.89
N GLU A 307 7.46 6.35 -19.59
CA GLU A 307 7.73 5.16 -20.40
C GLU A 307 7.29 3.89 -19.66
N PRO A 308 6.86 2.84 -20.39
CA PRO A 308 6.61 1.53 -19.79
C PRO A 308 7.89 0.95 -19.17
N MET A 309 7.72 0.12 -18.15
CA MET A 309 8.81 -0.60 -17.49
C MET A 309 8.43 -2.08 -17.33
N ASP A 310 9.44 -2.93 -17.34
CA ASP A 310 9.32 -4.36 -17.09
C ASP A 310 9.72 -4.72 -15.65
N VAL A 311 9.32 -5.92 -15.22
CA VAL A 311 9.65 -6.45 -13.89
C VAL A 311 11.16 -6.44 -13.64
N SER A 312 11.97 -6.76 -14.65
CA SER A 312 13.45 -6.78 -14.57
C SER A 312 14.07 -5.39 -14.40
N ASP A 313 13.37 -4.31 -14.75
CA ASP A 313 13.90 -2.96 -14.59
C ASP A 313 13.92 -2.52 -13.12
N ILE A 314 13.02 -3.10 -12.31
CA ILE A 314 12.86 -2.77 -10.90
C ILE A 314 13.35 -3.89 -9.97
N PHE A 315 13.50 -5.11 -10.44
CA PHE A 315 14.10 -6.22 -9.70
C PHE A 315 15.13 -6.94 -10.60
N PRO A 316 16.37 -6.43 -10.68
CA PRO A 316 17.43 -7.00 -11.51
C PRO A 316 18.04 -8.28 -10.92
#